data_AF-A0A1H2E621-F1
#
_entry.id   AF-A0A1H2E621-F1
#
_cell.length_a   1.000
_cell.length_b   1.000
_cell.length_c   1.000
_cell.angle_alpha   90.00
_cell.angle_beta   90.00
_cell.angle_gamma   90.00
#
_symmetry.space_group_name_H-M   'P 1'
#
loop_
_entity.id
_entity.type
_entity.pdbx_description
1 polymer ?
#
loop_
_entity_poly.entity_id
_entity_poly.type
_entity_poly.pdbx_seq_one_letter_code
_entity_poly.pdbx_strand_id
1 'polypeptide(L)'
;ELAYGALKYIVEEGPDADLFDSTLDRIVRLNDHGRADGKAVALSKHPGSRDGARTTMNCFDEPHRLYLPRQLKAHQTMDANLPKRPLDDPWSLYVGTAGQPGQGSVAEEIHIEATQIAEGKIQRPDLFYLYRTDDDPERDLSDKDERIRAIAEATGPIGEFGPGQFDEIASKWDRPGADGPYLERVWLNRWKRQGDQAFDMKKIKPGLCRSGERIPKGGFITLGFDGARFRDATALVATSIDTGLQELLGLWERPDDDDLEDDGWEVNEAEVTAAVEDAMTRYAVWKMYADPHTGPKRSARGLRNGLTGWRSGGPPE
;
A
#
# COMPACT_ATOMS: atom_id res chain seq x y z
N GLU A 1 -4.77 -14.66 5.11
CA GLU A 1 -5.15 -16.07 5.36
C GLU A 1 -6.20 -16.25 6.45
N LEU A 2 -6.60 -15.20 7.19
CA LEU A 2 -7.56 -15.33 8.30
C LEU A 2 -8.94 -15.81 7.83
N ALA A 3 -9.50 -15.23 6.77
CA ALA A 3 -10.82 -15.65 6.26
C ALA A 3 -10.85 -17.11 5.75
N TYR A 4 -9.84 -17.55 5.00
CA TYR A 4 -9.79 -18.93 4.51
C TYR A 4 -9.60 -19.93 5.66
N GLY A 5 -8.75 -19.60 6.64
CA GLY A 5 -8.58 -20.43 7.83
C GLY A 5 -9.87 -20.58 8.63
N ALA A 6 -10.65 -19.49 8.79
CA ALA A 6 -11.95 -19.53 9.44
C ALA A 6 -12.97 -20.38 8.65
N LEU A 7 -13.04 -20.20 7.32
CA LEU A 7 -13.90 -21.04 6.46
C LEU A 7 -13.54 -22.52 6.59
N LYS A 8 -12.24 -22.84 6.53
CA LYS A 8 -11.73 -24.21 6.70
C LYS A 8 -12.16 -24.81 8.03
N TYR A 9 -11.99 -24.07 9.12
CA TYR A 9 -12.42 -24.52 10.45
C TYR A 9 -13.93 -24.78 10.50
N ILE A 10 -14.74 -23.87 9.94
CA ILE A 10 -16.20 -24.02 9.91
C ILE A 10 -16.63 -25.27 9.13
N VAL A 11 -16.01 -25.55 7.99
CA VAL A 11 -16.37 -26.73 7.19
C VAL A 11 -15.84 -28.04 7.77
N GLU A 12 -14.73 -28.02 8.51
CA GLU A 12 -14.17 -29.24 9.11
C GLU A 12 -14.85 -29.63 10.43
N GLU A 13 -15.25 -28.64 11.22
CA GLU A 13 -15.86 -28.85 12.55
C GLU A 13 -17.38 -28.65 12.55
N GLY A 14 -17.95 -28.29 11.40
CA GLY A 14 -19.38 -28.06 11.21
C GLY A 14 -20.19 -29.36 11.11
N PRO A 15 -21.53 -29.26 11.18
CA PRO A 15 -22.42 -30.42 11.07
C PRO A 15 -22.36 -31.12 9.71
N ASP A 16 -21.90 -30.44 8.67
CA ASP A 16 -21.84 -30.91 7.28
C ASP A 16 -20.41 -31.29 6.85
N ALA A 17 -19.50 -31.55 7.80
CA ALA A 17 -18.08 -31.76 7.51
C ALA A 17 -17.81 -32.94 6.56
N ASP A 18 -18.67 -33.96 6.55
CA ASP A 18 -18.60 -35.10 5.66
C ASP A 18 -18.87 -34.76 4.18
N LEU A 19 -19.41 -33.56 3.90
CA LEU A 19 -19.65 -33.06 2.54
C LEU A 19 -18.41 -32.39 1.92
N PHE A 20 -17.27 -32.31 2.63
CA PHE A 20 -16.10 -31.55 2.17
C PHE A 20 -14.78 -32.35 2.23
N ASP A 21 -13.96 -32.21 1.18
CA ASP A 21 -12.53 -32.56 1.18
C ASP A 21 -11.71 -31.27 1.33
N SER A 22 -11.17 -31.06 2.53
CA SER A 22 -10.52 -29.81 2.94
C SER A 22 -9.01 -29.99 3.11
N THR A 23 -8.24 -29.10 2.49
CA THR A 23 -6.79 -28.96 2.67
C THR A 23 -6.42 -27.49 2.89
N LEU A 24 -5.13 -27.23 3.13
CA LEU A 24 -4.62 -25.87 3.28
C LEU A 24 -4.78 -25.03 1.99
N ASP A 25 -4.81 -25.66 0.82
CA ASP A 25 -4.83 -24.95 -0.46
C ASP A 25 -6.22 -24.93 -1.12
N ARG A 26 -7.09 -25.90 -0.78
CA ARG A 26 -8.44 -26.00 -1.34
C ARG A 26 -9.44 -26.60 -0.35
N ILE A 27 -10.70 -26.22 -0.50
CA ILE A 27 -11.85 -26.90 0.09
C ILE A 27 -12.72 -27.34 -1.08
N VAL A 28 -12.97 -28.63 -1.22
CA VAL A 28 -13.80 -29.21 -2.29
C VAL A 28 -15.11 -29.68 -1.70
N ARG A 29 -16.24 -29.25 -2.28
CA ARG A 29 -17.55 -29.79 -1.92
C ARG A 29 -17.81 -31.08 -2.70
N LEU A 30 -18.32 -32.09 -2.01
CA LEU A 30 -18.71 -33.38 -2.56
C LEU A 30 -20.23 -33.44 -2.69
N ASN A 31 -20.71 -33.96 -3.82
CA ASN A 31 -22.13 -34.27 -4.00
C ASN A 31 -22.51 -35.63 -3.39
N ASP A 32 -23.79 -36.01 -3.50
CA ASP A 32 -24.34 -37.28 -3.01
C ASP A 32 -23.65 -38.55 -3.54
N HIS A 33 -22.85 -38.42 -4.61
CA HIS A 33 -22.06 -39.51 -5.20
C HIS A 33 -20.57 -39.43 -4.85
N GLY A 34 -20.18 -38.57 -3.91
CA GLY A 34 -18.79 -38.34 -3.49
C GLY A 34 -17.92 -37.68 -4.57
N ARG A 35 -18.53 -37.00 -5.56
CA ARG A 35 -17.80 -36.31 -6.64
C ARG A 35 -17.72 -34.82 -6.35
N ALA A 36 -16.59 -34.22 -6.71
CA ALA A 36 -16.38 -32.78 -6.62
C ALA A 36 -17.41 -32.02 -7.48
N ASP A 37 -18.13 -31.08 -6.88
CA ASP A 37 -19.10 -30.23 -7.57
C ASP A 37 -18.96 -28.72 -7.24
N GLY A 38 -18.02 -28.38 -6.36
CA GLY A 38 -17.63 -27.01 -6.04
C GLY A 38 -16.25 -26.98 -5.38
N LYS A 39 -15.56 -25.83 -5.44
CA LYS A 39 -14.30 -25.64 -4.70
C LYS A 39 -14.05 -24.20 -4.30
N ALA A 40 -13.49 -24.01 -3.11
CA ALA A 40 -12.82 -22.81 -2.67
C ALA A 40 -11.30 -23.04 -2.64
N VAL A 41 -10.52 -21.99 -2.80
CA VAL A 41 -9.07 -22.06 -3.01
C VAL A 41 -8.39 -20.92 -2.28
N ALA A 42 -7.36 -21.24 -1.49
CA ALA A 42 -6.53 -20.22 -0.88
C ALA A 42 -5.71 -19.52 -1.97
N LEU A 43 -5.65 -18.20 -1.90
CA LEU A 43 -5.03 -17.34 -2.93
C LEU A 43 -3.69 -16.74 -2.47
N SER A 44 -3.17 -17.17 -1.33
CA SER A 44 -2.12 -16.46 -0.60
C SER A 44 -0.73 -16.49 -1.25
N LYS A 45 -0.48 -17.23 -2.34
CA LYS A 45 0.92 -17.46 -2.78
C LYS A 45 1.29 -17.03 -4.21
N HIS A 46 0.43 -17.12 -5.24
CA HIS A 46 0.85 -16.78 -6.62
C HIS A 46 -0.28 -16.25 -7.52
N PRO A 47 -0.39 -14.92 -7.73
CA PRO A 47 -1.40 -14.30 -8.59
C PRO A 47 -1.32 -14.72 -10.06
N GLY A 48 -0.10 -14.88 -10.59
CA GLY A 48 0.15 -15.19 -12.00
C GLY A 48 -0.40 -16.53 -12.46
N SER A 49 -0.69 -17.44 -11.53
CA SER A 49 -1.27 -18.76 -11.82
C SER A 49 -2.75 -18.72 -12.26
N ARG A 50 -3.39 -17.55 -12.25
CA ARG A 50 -4.84 -17.40 -12.42
C ARG A 50 -5.31 -16.51 -13.56
N ASP A 51 -4.41 -16.06 -14.42
CA ASP A 51 -4.87 -15.59 -15.72
C ASP A 51 -5.61 -16.75 -16.43
N GLY A 52 -6.86 -16.53 -16.80
CA GLY A 52 -7.73 -17.57 -17.36
C GLY A 52 -8.62 -18.32 -16.36
N ALA A 53 -8.54 -18.03 -15.06
CA ALA A 53 -9.43 -18.64 -14.08
C ALA A 53 -10.90 -18.28 -14.35
N ARG A 54 -11.81 -19.20 -14.01
CA ARG A 54 -13.27 -19.04 -14.18
C ARG A 54 -13.95 -19.05 -12.80
N THR A 55 -13.63 -18.05 -11.99
CA THR A 55 -14.18 -17.90 -10.63
C THR A 55 -15.63 -17.47 -10.68
N THR A 56 -16.45 -17.97 -9.74
CA THR A 56 -17.84 -17.53 -9.53
C THR A 56 -17.95 -16.52 -8.40
N MET A 57 -16.97 -16.50 -7.49
CA MET A 57 -16.87 -15.51 -6.43
C MET A 57 -15.40 -15.27 -6.10
N ASN A 58 -15.02 -14.00 -5.94
CA ASN A 58 -13.74 -13.62 -5.35
C ASN A 58 -14.00 -13.06 -3.93
N CYS A 59 -13.17 -13.42 -2.95
CA CYS A 59 -13.24 -12.84 -1.61
C CYS A 59 -11.91 -12.16 -1.28
N PHE A 60 -11.96 -10.85 -1.05
CA PHE A 60 -10.83 -10.04 -0.65
C PHE A 60 -10.98 -9.63 0.81
N ASP A 61 -10.14 -10.23 1.65
CA ASP A 61 -10.05 -9.97 3.08
C ASP A 61 -9.04 -8.84 3.33
N GLU A 62 -9.44 -7.85 4.12
CA GLU A 62 -8.67 -6.64 4.43
C GLU A 62 -8.12 -5.90 3.20
N PRO A 63 -8.99 -5.48 2.26
CA PRO A 63 -8.59 -4.83 1.01
C PRO A 63 -7.83 -3.51 1.23
N HIS A 64 -7.91 -2.91 2.42
CA HIS A 64 -7.12 -1.74 2.79
C HIS A 64 -5.61 -2.05 2.95
N ARG A 65 -5.25 -3.34 3.05
CA ARG A 65 -3.86 -3.81 3.09
C ARG A 65 -3.35 -4.28 1.72
N LEU A 66 -4.20 -4.23 0.69
CA LEU A 66 -3.85 -4.59 -0.67
C LEU A 66 -3.45 -3.31 -1.43
N TYR A 67 -2.19 -2.89 -1.29
CA TYR A 67 -1.67 -1.65 -1.88
C TYR A 67 -0.30 -1.82 -2.53
N LEU A 68 0.37 -2.96 -2.36
CA LEU A 68 1.62 -3.23 -3.06
C LEU A 68 1.35 -3.50 -4.56
N PRO A 69 2.24 -3.11 -5.48
CA PRO A 69 2.01 -3.26 -6.93
C PRO A 69 1.59 -4.68 -7.34
N ARG A 70 2.20 -5.71 -6.76
CA ARG A 70 1.84 -7.12 -7.01
C ARG A 70 0.44 -7.48 -6.53
N GLN A 71 0.01 -6.94 -5.40
CA GLN A 71 -1.34 -7.15 -4.85
C GLN A 71 -2.41 -6.48 -5.72
N LEU A 72 -2.14 -5.25 -6.17
CA LEU A 72 -3.02 -4.52 -7.09
C LEU A 72 -3.16 -5.27 -8.42
N LYS A 73 -2.05 -5.72 -9.00
CA LYS A 73 -2.06 -6.52 -10.24
C LYS A 73 -2.80 -7.86 -10.07
N ALA A 74 -2.67 -8.49 -8.90
CA ALA A 74 -3.38 -9.71 -8.57
C ALA A 74 -4.90 -9.49 -8.54
N HIS A 75 -5.34 -8.45 -7.84
CA HIS A 75 -6.74 -8.04 -7.77
C HIS A 75 -7.30 -7.73 -9.16
N GLN A 76 -6.59 -6.92 -9.96
CA GLN A 76 -6.99 -6.61 -11.34
C GLN A 76 -7.14 -7.87 -12.22
N THR A 77 -6.21 -8.81 -12.10
CA THR A 77 -6.28 -10.08 -12.85
C THR A 77 -7.50 -10.92 -12.43
N MET A 78 -7.79 -10.96 -11.12
CA MET A 78 -8.95 -11.69 -10.59
C MET A 78 -10.28 -11.05 -10.97
N ASP A 79 -10.34 -9.73 -10.99
CA ASP A 79 -11.54 -8.98 -11.40
C ASP A 79 -11.83 -9.18 -12.90
N ALA A 80 -10.80 -9.09 -13.74
CA ALA A 80 -10.89 -9.35 -15.18
C ALA A 80 -11.36 -10.77 -15.55
N ASN A 81 -11.32 -11.71 -14.61
CA ASN A 81 -11.81 -13.07 -14.81
C ASN A 81 -13.33 -13.20 -14.61
N LEU A 82 -13.98 -12.33 -13.84
CA LEU A 82 -15.42 -12.44 -13.52
C LEU A 82 -16.29 -12.53 -14.79
N PRO A 83 -16.11 -11.70 -15.83
CA PRO A 83 -16.98 -11.74 -17.01
C PRO A 83 -16.91 -13.05 -17.82
N LYS A 84 -16.00 -13.97 -17.51
CA LYS A 84 -15.84 -15.26 -18.21
C LYS A 84 -16.96 -16.27 -17.89
N ARG A 85 -17.78 -16.03 -16.86
CA ARG A 85 -18.90 -16.89 -16.45
C ARG A 85 -20.22 -16.11 -16.28
N PRO A 86 -20.72 -15.42 -17.32
CA PRO A 86 -21.85 -14.50 -17.17
C PRO A 86 -23.17 -15.18 -16.72
N LEU A 87 -23.33 -16.48 -16.99
CA LEU A 87 -24.51 -17.24 -16.56
C LEU A 87 -24.49 -17.62 -15.08
N ASP A 88 -23.32 -17.54 -14.43
CA ASP A 88 -23.15 -17.85 -13.01
C ASP A 88 -23.24 -16.59 -12.13
N ASP A 89 -23.49 -15.42 -12.73
CA ASP A 89 -23.56 -14.10 -12.08
C ASP A 89 -22.40 -13.83 -11.08
N PRO A 90 -21.16 -13.80 -11.58
CA PRO A 90 -19.97 -13.84 -10.73
C PRO A 90 -19.69 -12.45 -10.14
N TRP A 91 -19.24 -12.42 -8.89
CA TRP A 91 -19.06 -11.17 -8.15
C TRP A 91 -17.86 -11.23 -7.19
N SER A 92 -17.41 -10.06 -6.73
CA SER A 92 -16.36 -9.91 -5.73
C SER A 92 -16.95 -9.42 -4.41
N LEU A 93 -16.55 -10.04 -3.31
CA LEU A 93 -16.82 -9.61 -1.95
C LEU A 93 -15.56 -8.97 -1.34
N TYR A 94 -15.72 -7.78 -0.78
CA TYR A 94 -14.67 -7.03 -0.10
C TYR A 94 -15.08 -6.82 1.35
N VAL A 95 -14.26 -7.29 2.29
CA VAL A 95 -14.53 -7.14 3.73
C VAL A 95 -13.30 -6.56 4.40
N GLY A 96 -13.48 -5.44 5.10
CA GLY A 96 -12.41 -4.85 5.90
C GLY A 96 -12.81 -3.49 6.47
N THR A 97 -11.83 -2.83 7.05
CA THR A 97 -11.95 -1.47 7.58
C THR A 97 -11.47 -0.41 6.59
N ALA A 98 -11.66 0.87 6.93
CA ALA A 98 -11.23 2.01 6.15
C ALA A 98 -9.71 1.98 5.90
N GLY A 99 -9.34 2.36 4.68
CA GLY A 99 -7.95 2.51 4.28
C GLY A 99 -7.37 3.86 4.66
N GLN A 100 -6.12 4.07 4.28
CA GLN A 100 -5.44 5.35 4.44
C GLN A 100 -5.57 6.15 3.14
N PRO A 101 -6.12 7.38 3.18
CA PRO A 101 -6.19 8.23 2.00
C PRO A 101 -4.81 8.49 1.39
N GLY A 102 -4.70 8.34 0.07
CA GLY A 102 -3.50 8.51 -0.73
C GLY A 102 -2.59 7.28 -0.81
N GLN A 103 -2.92 6.19 -0.10
CA GLN A 103 -2.12 4.96 -0.10
C GLN A 103 -2.24 4.17 -1.41
N GLY A 104 -3.36 4.30 -2.13
CA GLY A 104 -3.62 3.55 -3.35
C GLY A 104 -3.96 2.08 -3.08
N SER A 105 -4.69 1.80 -2.00
CA SER A 105 -5.18 0.45 -1.70
C SER A 105 -6.44 0.10 -2.50
N VAL A 106 -6.71 -1.20 -2.69
CA VAL A 106 -7.98 -1.68 -3.28
C VAL A 106 -9.19 -1.11 -2.55
N ALA A 107 -9.16 -1.03 -1.22
CA ALA A 107 -10.27 -0.44 -0.45
C ALA A 107 -10.45 1.06 -0.76
N GLU A 108 -9.37 1.79 -1.01
CA GLU A 108 -9.44 3.21 -1.37
C GLU A 108 -10.07 3.40 -2.76
N GLU A 109 -9.70 2.57 -3.73
CA GLU A 109 -10.32 2.58 -5.06
C GLU A 109 -11.84 2.34 -4.99
N ILE A 110 -12.25 1.30 -4.25
CA ILE A 110 -13.68 0.96 -4.04
C ILE A 110 -14.42 2.09 -3.32
N HIS A 111 -13.81 2.72 -2.31
CA HIS A 111 -14.43 3.83 -1.60
C HIS A 111 -14.60 5.08 -2.49
N ILE A 112 -13.62 5.37 -3.34
CA ILE A 112 -13.71 6.44 -4.34
C ILE A 112 -14.85 6.15 -5.32
N GLU A 113 -14.93 4.92 -5.84
CA GLU A 113 -16.01 4.50 -6.74
C GLU A 113 -17.38 4.64 -6.08
N ALA A 114 -17.54 4.13 -4.86
CA ALA A 114 -18.78 4.25 -4.10
C ALA A 114 -19.21 5.72 -3.90
N THR A 115 -18.25 6.60 -3.63
CA THR A 115 -18.50 8.04 -3.53
C THR A 115 -18.96 8.62 -4.87
N GLN A 116 -18.31 8.25 -5.97
CA GLN A 116 -18.71 8.69 -7.32
C GLN A 116 -20.11 8.19 -7.71
N ILE A 117 -20.48 6.97 -7.31
CA ILE A 117 -21.82 6.42 -7.50
C ILE A 117 -22.85 7.24 -6.70
N ALA A 118 -22.58 7.50 -5.42
CA ALA A 118 -23.47 8.30 -4.57
C ALA A 118 -23.65 9.74 -5.09
N GLU A 119 -22.60 10.31 -5.70
CA GLU A 119 -22.64 11.62 -6.36
C GLU A 119 -23.28 11.60 -7.75
N GLY A 120 -23.71 10.44 -8.26
CA GLY A 120 -24.35 10.30 -9.57
C GLY A 120 -23.40 10.45 -10.76
N LYS A 121 -22.09 10.32 -10.55
CA LYS A 121 -21.06 10.43 -11.61
C LYS A 121 -20.92 9.15 -12.44
N ILE A 122 -21.36 8.01 -11.90
CA ILE A 122 -21.35 6.71 -12.60
C ILE A 122 -22.76 6.39 -13.10
N GLN A 123 -22.92 6.28 -14.43
CA GLN A 123 -24.23 6.07 -15.06
C GLN A 123 -24.80 4.67 -14.85
N ARG A 124 -23.92 3.67 -14.73
CA ARG A 124 -24.30 2.26 -14.56
C ARG A 124 -23.52 1.68 -13.38
N PRO A 125 -23.98 1.92 -12.14
CA PRO A 125 -23.34 1.36 -10.96
C PRO A 125 -23.63 -0.15 -10.87
N ASP A 126 -22.62 -0.93 -10.52
CA ASP A 126 -22.69 -2.36 -10.21
C ASP A 126 -22.06 -2.70 -8.84
N LEU A 127 -21.55 -1.69 -8.11
CA LEU A 127 -21.05 -1.81 -6.75
C LEU A 127 -22.17 -1.63 -5.70
N PHE A 128 -22.33 -2.63 -4.82
CA PHE A 128 -23.05 -2.47 -3.57
C PHE A 128 -22.07 -2.12 -2.44
N TYR A 129 -22.19 -0.91 -1.90
CA TYR A 129 -21.30 -0.42 -0.85
C TYR A 129 -22.04 -0.20 0.47
N LEU A 130 -21.83 -1.11 1.42
CA LEU A 130 -22.28 -0.96 2.80
C LEU A 130 -21.08 -0.55 3.65
N TYR A 131 -21.14 0.67 4.19
CA TYR A 131 -20.06 1.24 4.99
C TYR A 131 -20.64 1.90 6.22
N ARG A 132 -20.17 1.48 7.39
CA ARG A 132 -20.56 2.00 8.69
C ARG A 132 -19.35 2.66 9.34
N THR A 133 -19.52 3.88 9.79
CA THR A 133 -18.49 4.66 10.48
C THR A 133 -19.21 5.57 11.46
N ASP A 134 -18.48 6.05 12.46
CA ASP A 134 -18.90 7.24 13.19
C ASP A 134 -18.31 8.45 12.48
N ASP A 135 -19.09 9.24 11.76
CA ASP A 135 -18.62 10.41 10.99
C ASP A 135 -19.02 11.76 11.61
N ASP A 136 -19.54 11.74 12.83
CA ASP A 136 -19.96 12.94 13.56
C ASP A 136 -18.76 13.89 13.78
N PRO A 137 -18.81 15.09 13.17
CA PRO A 137 -17.73 16.07 13.26
C PRO A 137 -17.66 16.76 14.63
N GLU A 138 -18.72 16.70 15.43
CA GLU A 138 -18.80 17.33 16.75
C GLU A 138 -18.26 16.41 17.86
N ARG A 139 -17.90 15.16 17.53
CA ARG A 139 -17.48 14.19 18.53
C ARG A 139 -16.11 14.53 19.15
N ASP A 140 -16.11 14.75 20.46
CA ASP A 140 -14.91 15.06 21.23
C ASP A 140 -14.19 13.77 21.66
N LEU A 141 -13.19 13.36 20.88
CA LEU A 141 -12.36 12.19 21.22
C LEU A 141 -11.35 12.45 22.34
N SER A 142 -11.36 13.60 23.02
CA SER A 142 -10.67 13.75 24.30
C SER A 142 -11.47 13.18 25.48
N ASP A 143 -12.79 13.08 25.32
CA ASP A 143 -13.71 12.44 26.27
C ASP A 143 -13.82 10.93 25.99
N LYS A 144 -13.58 10.12 27.02
CA LYS A 144 -13.67 8.65 26.91
C LYS A 144 -15.09 8.17 26.65
N ASP A 145 -16.11 8.84 27.19
CA ASP A 145 -17.50 8.45 26.98
C ASP A 145 -17.92 8.69 25.51
N GLU A 146 -17.46 9.78 24.91
CA GLU A 146 -17.65 10.06 23.48
C GLU A 146 -16.91 9.04 22.60
N ARG A 147 -15.70 8.60 22.98
CA ARG A 147 -15.01 7.51 22.27
C ARG A 147 -15.83 6.21 22.31
N ILE A 148 -16.39 5.84 23.46
CA ILE A 148 -17.22 4.64 23.60
C ILE A 148 -18.44 4.72 22.68
N ARG A 149 -19.12 5.88 22.63
CA ARG A 149 -20.24 6.11 21.71
C ARG A 149 -19.81 5.98 20.24
N ALA A 150 -18.66 6.54 19.89
CA ALA A 150 -18.09 6.45 18.55
C ALA A 150 -17.81 5.00 18.14
N ILE A 151 -17.21 4.21 19.04
CA ILE A 151 -16.90 2.80 18.82
C ILE A 151 -18.18 1.99 18.66
N ALA A 152 -19.19 2.25 19.50
CA ALA A 152 -20.49 1.60 19.42
C ALA A 152 -21.19 1.91 18.09
N GLU A 153 -21.16 3.17 17.64
CA GLU A 153 -21.73 3.54 16.35
C GLU A 153 -20.99 2.87 15.19
N ALA A 154 -19.66 2.89 15.16
CA ALA A 154 -18.89 2.24 14.10
C ALA A 154 -19.05 0.70 14.09
N THR A 155 -19.17 0.07 15.27
CA THR A 155 -19.39 -1.38 15.43
C THR A 155 -20.81 -1.79 15.00
N GLY A 156 -21.78 -0.94 15.28
CA GLY A 156 -23.19 -1.19 14.95
C GLY A 156 -23.90 -2.12 15.93
N PRO A 157 -25.06 -2.66 15.52
CA PRO A 157 -26.05 -3.22 16.45
C PRO A 157 -25.62 -4.50 17.15
N ILE A 158 -24.53 -5.14 16.71
CA ILE A 158 -23.96 -6.31 17.38
C ILE A 158 -23.42 -5.98 18.78
N GLY A 159 -22.99 -4.72 18.98
CA GLY A 159 -22.44 -4.26 20.24
C GLY A 159 -21.11 -4.94 20.61
N GLU A 160 -20.87 -5.07 21.91
CA GLU A 160 -19.66 -5.68 22.44
C GLU A 160 -19.71 -7.22 22.34
N PHE A 161 -18.58 -7.84 22.02
CA PHE A 161 -18.39 -9.30 22.09
C PHE A 161 -18.10 -9.79 23.52
N GLY A 162 -17.79 -8.87 24.44
CA GLY A 162 -17.56 -9.16 25.84
C GLY A 162 -17.65 -7.89 26.70
N PRO A 163 -18.06 -7.99 27.97
CA PRO A 163 -18.25 -6.81 28.82
C PRO A 163 -17.02 -5.93 28.92
N GLY A 164 -17.16 -4.64 28.64
CA GLY A 164 -16.10 -3.63 28.79
C GLY A 164 -15.18 -3.53 27.58
N GLN A 165 -15.46 -4.23 26.48
CA GLN A 165 -14.65 -4.18 25.28
C GLN A 165 -14.50 -2.76 24.74
N PHE A 166 -15.58 -1.96 24.68
CA PHE A 166 -15.50 -0.60 24.18
C PHE A 166 -14.73 0.32 25.11
N ASP A 167 -14.83 0.11 26.42
CA ASP A 167 -14.03 0.85 27.41
C ASP A 167 -12.53 0.60 27.23
N GLU A 168 -12.14 -0.66 27.03
CA GLU A 168 -10.75 -1.03 26.78
C GLU A 168 -10.23 -0.48 25.45
N ILE A 169 -11.06 -0.47 24.41
CA ILE A 169 -10.72 0.15 23.12
C ILE A 169 -10.57 1.66 23.28
N ALA A 170 -11.52 2.34 23.94
CA ALA A 170 -11.49 3.78 24.16
C ALA A 170 -10.25 4.22 24.97
N SER A 171 -9.82 3.40 25.92
CA SER A 171 -8.61 3.63 26.73
C SER A 171 -7.31 3.62 25.90
N LYS A 172 -7.33 3.14 24.65
CA LYS A 172 -6.14 3.16 23.78
C LYS A 172 -5.70 4.57 23.42
N TRP A 173 -6.62 5.54 23.36
CA TRP A 173 -6.30 6.94 23.08
C TRP A 173 -5.50 7.60 24.21
N ASP A 174 -5.61 7.12 25.45
CA ASP A 174 -4.91 7.68 26.60
C ASP A 174 -3.48 7.12 26.76
N ARG A 175 -3.08 6.17 25.89
CA ARG A 175 -1.73 5.59 25.95
C ARG A 175 -0.70 6.64 25.51
N PRO A 176 0.44 6.77 26.22
CA PRO A 176 1.54 7.62 25.76
C PRO A 176 1.98 7.23 24.34
N GLY A 177 1.99 8.21 23.44
CA GLY A 177 2.34 7.99 22.02
C GLY A 177 1.23 7.35 21.18
N ALA A 178 -0.03 7.35 21.63
CA ALA A 178 -1.14 6.87 20.84
C ALA A 178 -1.26 7.61 19.50
N ASP A 179 -1.33 6.85 18.42
CA ASP A 179 -1.67 7.37 17.09
C ASP A 179 -3.19 7.49 16.97
N GLY A 180 -3.70 8.67 17.31
CA GLY A 180 -5.13 9.00 17.21
C GLY A 180 -5.71 8.71 15.82
N PRO A 181 -5.12 9.22 14.72
CA PRO A 181 -5.55 8.90 13.37
C PRO A 181 -5.62 7.41 13.05
N TYR A 182 -4.65 6.60 13.49
CA TYR A 182 -4.70 5.15 13.36
C TYR A 182 -5.88 4.54 14.13
N LEU A 183 -6.09 4.97 15.38
CA LEU A 183 -7.19 4.47 16.22
C LEU A 183 -8.55 4.84 15.65
N GLU A 184 -8.71 6.06 15.10
CA GLU A 184 -9.93 6.47 14.41
C GLU A 184 -10.21 5.63 13.16
N ARG A 185 -9.18 5.31 12.38
CA ARG A 185 -9.32 4.44 11.20
C ARG A 185 -9.74 3.04 11.59
N VAL A 186 -9.10 2.45 12.60
CA VAL A 186 -9.29 1.04 12.97
C VAL A 186 -10.57 0.80 13.77
N TRP A 187 -10.91 1.70 14.70
CA TRP A 187 -12.03 1.49 15.62
C TRP A 187 -13.27 2.31 15.28
N LEU A 188 -13.12 3.44 14.60
CA LEU A 188 -14.25 4.30 14.18
C LEU A 188 -14.54 4.17 12.68
N ASN A 189 -13.75 3.36 11.97
CA ASN A 189 -13.81 3.14 10.54
C ASN A 189 -13.65 4.41 9.70
N ARG A 190 -13.03 5.50 10.21
CA ARG A 190 -12.99 6.80 9.54
C ARG A 190 -11.91 6.89 8.44
N TRP A 191 -12.24 7.49 7.29
CA TRP A 191 -11.27 7.88 6.25
C TRP A 191 -10.51 9.16 6.62
N LYS A 192 -9.72 9.12 7.70
CA LYS A 192 -8.83 10.23 8.09
C LYS A 192 -7.41 10.04 7.57
N ARG A 193 -6.74 11.17 7.30
CA ARG A 193 -5.31 11.18 6.97
C ARG A 193 -4.53 10.77 8.23
N GLN A 194 -3.66 9.77 8.09
CA GLN A 194 -2.73 9.40 9.17
C GLN A 194 -1.68 10.49 9.38
N GLY A 195 -1.24 10.67 10.63
CA GLY A 195 -0.28 11.70 11.02
C GLY A 195 1.09 11.57 10.35
N ASP A 196 1.45 10.37 9.91
CA ASP A 196 2.79 10.05 9.39
C ASP A 196 3.02 10.39 7.91
N GLN A 197 2.01 10.89 7.19
CA GLN A 197 2.23 11.34 5.81
C GLN A 197 2.90 12.71 5.79
N ALA A 198 4.22 12.73 5.54
CA ALA A 198 5.01 13.94 5.36
C ALA A 198 4.41 14.93 4.33
N PHE A 199 3.71 14.39 3.32
CA PHE A 199 3.17 15.16 2.21
C PHE A 199 1.65 14.99 2.04
N ASP A 200 0.98 16.09 1.68
CA ASP A 200 -0.45 16.07 1.33
C ASP A 200 -0.63 15.66 -0.12
N MET A 201 -0.79 14.35 -0.36
CA MET A 201 -0.87 13.81 -1.73
C MET A 201 -2.08 14.31 -2.52
N LYS A 202 -3.17 14.74 -1.84
CA LYS A 202 -4.34 15.35 -2.49
C LYS A 202 -4.05 16.75 -3.03
N LYS A 203 -3.06 17.45 -2.47
CA LYS A 203 -2.55 18.73 -3.01
C LYS A 203 -1.45 18.50 -4.04
N ILE A 204 -0.55 17.54 -3.80
CA ILE A 204 0.58 17.29 -4.69
C ILE A 204 0.12 16.78 -6.05
N LYS A 205 -0.67 15.69 -6.10
CA LYS A 205 -1.02 15.00 -7.36
C LYS A 205 -1.73 15.92 -8.37
N PRO A 206 -2.79 16.68 -8.03
CA PRO A 206 -3.45 17.56 -8.99
C PRO A 206 -2.80 18.95 -9.10
N GLY A 207 -2.13 19.44 -8.05
CA GLY A 207 -1.71 20.85 -7.97
C GLY A 207 -0.22 21.10 -8.24
N LEU A 208 0.65 20.15 -7.93
CA LEU A 208 2.11 20.33 -7.97
C LEU A 208 2.81 19.36 -8.94
N CYS A 209 2.23 18.19 -9.22
CA CYS A 209 2.77 17.32 -10.25
C CYS A 209 2.65 18.00 -11.63
N ARG A 210 3.78 18.17 -12.30
CA ARG A 210 3.90 18.70 -13.67
C ARG A 210 4.27 17.57 -14.63
N SER A 211 3.32 16.65 -14.84
CA SER A 211 3.53 15.48 -15.70
C SER A 211 3.95 15.93 -17.11
N GLY A 212 5.09 15.42 -17.58
CA GLY A 212 5.66 15.75 -18.90
C GLY A 212 6.58 16.97 -18.93
N GLU A 213 6.59 17.81 -17.90
CA GLU A 213 7.59 18.88 -17.79
C GLU A 213 8.96 18.31 -17.40
N ARG A 214 10.02 18.90 -17.96
CA ARG A 214 11.41 18.51 -17.71
C ARG A 214 12.26 19.74 -17.49
N ILE A 215 13.31 19.59 -16.71
CA ILE A 215 14.32 20.64 -16.55
C ILE A 215 15.05 20.77 -17.90
N PRO A 216 15.14 21.98 -18.47
CA PRO A 216 15.83 22.16 -19.75
C PRO A 216 17.33 21.87 -19.61
N LYS A 217 17.96 21.43 -20.71
CA LYS A 217 19.42 21.26 -20.77
C LYS A 217 20.11 22.58 -20.41
N GLY A 218 21.19 22.49 -19.64
CA GLY A 218 21.90 23.64 -19.09
C GLY A 218 21.17 24.36 -17.95
N GLY A 219 20.00 23.87 -17.52
CA GLY A 219 19.27 24.42 -16.37
C GLY A 219 20.11 24.41 -15.09
N PHE A 220 19.91 25.43 -14.25
CA PHE A 220 20.63 25.57 -12.99
C PHE A 220 19.96 24.75 -11.90
N ILE A 221 20.67 23.74 -11.38
CA ILE A 221 20.08 22.71 -10.51
C ILE A 221 20.91 22.39 -9.26
N THR A 222 20.25 21.79 -8.29
CA THR A 222 20.88 20.93 -7.28
C THR A 222 20.54 19.46 -7.54
N LEU A 223 21.40 18.56 -7.05
CA LEU A 223 21.18 17.12 -7.07
C LEU A 223 21.02 16.59 -5.65
N GLY A 224 20.01 15.75 -5.44
CA GLY A 224 19.84 14.92 -4.25
C GLY A 224 20.09 13.46 -4.60
N PHE A 225 20.91 12.78 -3.79
CA PHE A 225 21.25 11.37 -3.97
C PHE A 225 21.08 10.61 -2.66
N ASP A 226 20.15 9.67 -2.69
CA ASP A 226 19.92 8.69 -1.63
C ASP A 226 20.46 7.35 -2.14
N GLY A 227 21.50 6.86 -1.47
CA GLY A 227 22.34 5.78 -1.96
C GLY A 227 22.33 4.58 -1.04
N ALA A 228 21.89 3.44 -1.59
CA ALA A 228 21.96 2.14 -0.93
C ALA A 228 22.59 1.10 -1.85
N ARG A 229 23.25 0.10 -1.27
CA ARG A 229 24.00 -0.91 -2.05
C ARG A 229 23.27 -2.23 -2.21
N PHE A 230 22.65 -2.73 -1.15
CA PHE A 230 22.10 -4.10 -1.10
C PHE A 230 20.70 -4.23 -0.49
N ARG A 231 20.29 -3.30 0.37
CA ARG A 231 19.10 -3.48 1.23
C ARG A 231 17.94 -2.55 0.89
N ASP A 232 18.17 -1.58 0.01
CA ASP A 232 17.22 -0.53 -0.31
C ASP A 232 17.52 0.03 -1.69
N ALA A 233 16.60 0.79 -2.27
CA ALA A 233 16.75 1.45 -3.55
C ALA A 233 17.78 2.59 -3.53
N THR A 234 18.31 2.93 -4.71
CA THR A 234 19.08 4.16 -4.92
C THR A 234 18.28 5.13 -5.79
N ALA A 235 18.30 6.43 -5.48
CA ALA A 235 17.63 7.44 -6.26
C ALA A 235 18.51 8.68 -6.48
N LEU A 236 18.40 9.27 -7.69
CA LEU A 236 19.02 10.53 -8.06
C LEU A 236 17.93 11.50 -8.55
N VAL A 237 17.78 12.62 -7.86
CA VAL A 237 16.76 13.64 -8.15
C VAL A 237 17.42 14.98 -8.44
N ALA A 238 17.03 15.61 -9.54
CA ALA A 238 17.38 17.00 -9.83
C ALA A 238 16.29 17.95 -9.33
N THR A 239 16.70 19.07 -8.75
CA THR A 239 15.80 20.17 -8.39
C THR A 239 16.27 21.44 -9.08
N SER A 240 15.44 22.02 -9.95
CA SER A 240 15.69 23.34 -10.54
C SER A 240 15.69 24.41 -9.45
N ILE A 241 16.75 25.21 -9.38
CA ILE A 241 16.86 26.30 -8.40
C ILE A 241 15.87 27.42 -8.72
N ASP A 242 15.68 27.73 -10.00
CA ASP A 242 14.84 28.84 -10.43
C ASP A 242 13.34 28.57 -10.24
N THR A 243 12.92 27.33 -10.50
CA THR A 243 11.48 26.97 -10.56
C THR A 243 11.03 26.07 -9.42
N GLY A 244 11.96 25.41 -8.72
CA GLY A 244 11.66 24.35 -7.77
C GLY A 244 11.17 23.04 -8.43
N LEU A 245 11.15 22.93 -9.76
CA LEU A 245 10.77 21.71 -10.46
C LEU A 245 11.72 20.57 -10.08
N GLN A 246 11.15 19.46 -9.62
CA GLN A 246 11.90 18.25 -9.29
C GLN A 246 11.71 17.20 -10.39
N GLU A 247 12.83 16.63 -10.85
CA GLU A 247 12.86 15.60 -11.87
C GLU A 247 13.67 14.39 -11.37
N LEU A 248 13.07 13.21 -11.40
CA LEU A 248 13.75 11.96 -11.11
C LEU A 248 14.67 11.60 -12.29
N LEU A 249 15.98 11.62 -12.06
CA LEU A 249 16.98 11.31 -13.09
C LEU A 249 17.33 9.82 -13.13
N GLY A 250 17.22 9.13 -11.99
CA GLY A 250 17.44 7.70 -11.89
C GLY A 250 16.83 7.12 -10.62
N LEU A 251 16.30 5.91 -10.73
CA LEU A 251 15.77 5.12 -9.63
C LEU A 251 16.11 3.66 -9.88
N TRP A 252 16.86 3.06 -8.96
CA TRP A 252 17.28 1.67 -9.00
C TRP A 252 16.58 0.96 -7.84
N GLU A 253 15.40 0.42 -8.12
CA GLU A 253 14.54 -0.21 -7.12
C GLU A 253 15.04 -1.61 -6.77
N ARG A 254 15.10 -1.91 -5.47
CA ARG A 254 15.27 -3.28 -5.01
C ARG A 254 13.99 -4.05 -5.29
N PRO A 255 14.04 -5.22 -5.95
CA PRO A 255 12.90 -6.10 -6.08
C PRO A 255 12.32 -6.50 -4.72
N ASP A 256 11.04 -6.84 -4.70
CA ASP A 256 10.42 -7.46 -3.53
C ASP A 256 11.10 -8.80 -3.23
N ASP A 257 11.11 -9.22 -1.96
CA ASP A 257 11.80 -10.45 -1.53
C ASP A 257 11.34 -11.71 -2.28
N ASP A 258 10.07 -11.74 -2.71
CA ASP A 258 9.49 -12.85 -3.49
C ASP A 258 10.02 -12.93 -4.94
N ASP A 259 10.60 -11.84 -5.46
CA ASP A 259 11.09 -11.70 -6.84
C ASP A 259 12.62 -11.69 -6.90
N LEU A 260 13.28 -11.85 -5.75
CA LEU A 260 14.72 -12.07 -5.66
C LEU A 260 15.05 -13.52 -6.00
N GLU A 261 15.79 -13.75 -7.08
CA GLU A 261 16.28 -15.09 -7.43
C GLU A 261 17.29 -15.61 -6.38
N ASP A 262 17.97 -14.68 -5.70
CA ASP A 262 18.82 -14.90 -4.52
C ASP A 262 18.97 -13.61 -3.67
N ASP A 263 19.64 -13.70 -2.52
CA ASP A 263 19.95 -12.55 -1.65
C ASP A 263 20.98 -11.57 -2.26
N GLY A 264 21.36 -11.74 -3.53
CA GLY A 264 22.48 -11.10 -4.21
C GLY A 264 22.16 -9.79 -4.91
N TRP A 265 20.97 -9.20 -4.72
CA TRP A 265 20.67 -7.90 -5.31
C TRP A 265 21.67 -6.84 -4.88
N GLU A 266 22.27 -6.19 -5.87
CA GLU A 266 23.20 -5.10 -5.71
C GLU A 266 22.87 -4.02 -6.74
N VAL A 267 22.86 -2.76 -6.30
CA VAL A 267 22.70 -1.63 -7.23
C VAL A 267 23.88 -1.60 -8.20
N ASN A 268 23.58 -1.49 -9.50
CA ASN A 268 24.60 -1.39 -10.52
C ASN A 268 25.33 -0.03 -10.42
N GLU A 269 26.48 -0.02 -9.75
CA GLU A 269 27.30 1.19 -9.52
C GLU A 269 27.69 1.89 -10.83
N ALA A 270 27.89 1.13 -11.92
CA ALA A 270 28.25 1.71 -13.21
C ALA A 270 27.10 2.53 -13.81
N GLU A 271 25.87 2.05 -13.69
CA GLU A 271 24.67 2.78 -14.15
C GLU A 271 24.43 4.04 -13.31
N VAL A 272 24.59 3.93 -11.99
CA VAL A 272 24.48 5.09 -11.08
C VAL A 272 25.53 6.14 -11.42
N THR A 273 26.78 5.72 -11.62
CA THR A 273 27.88 6.61 -11.97
C THR A 273 27.61 7.30 -13.30
N ALA A 274 27.19 6.55 -14.32
CA ALA A 274 26.86 7.11 -15.63
C ALA A 274 25.71 8.12 -15.56
N ALA A 275 24.69 7.89 -14.72
CA ALA A 275 23.59 8.84 -14.52
C ALA A 275 24.05 10.14 -13.84
N VAL A 276 24.96 10.05 -12.86
CA VAL A 276 25.56 11.24 -12.22
C VAL A 276 26.43 12.02 -13.21
N GLU A 277 27.26 11.33 -14.00
CA GLU A 277 28.11 11.96 -15.03
C GLU A 277 27.27 12.64 -16.12
N ASP A 278 26.20 11.99 -16.58
CA ASP A 278 25.25 12.58 -17.52
C ASP A 278 24.58 13.82 -16.91
N ALA A 279 24.15 13.78 -15.65
CA ALA A 279 23.56 14.94 -14.98
C ALA A 279 24.54 16.11 -14.87
N MET A 280 25.80 15.84 -14.49
CA MET A 280 26.87 16.85 -14.42
C MET A 280 27.22 17.44 -15.79
N THR A 281 27.03 16.69 -16.87
CA THR A 281 27.27 17.13 -18.25
C THR A 281 26.08 17.92 -18.81
N ARG A 282 24.87 17.45 -18.53
CA ARG A 282 23.62 17.95 -19.12
C ARG A 282 23.14 19.26 -18.47
N TYR A 283 23.46 19.48 -17.21
CA TYR A 283 22.92 20.59 -16.41
C TYR A 283 24.03 21.46 -15.81
N ALA A 284 23.69 22.70 -15.47
CA ALA A 284 24.56 23.55 -14.66
C ALA A 284 24.36 23.19 -13.18
N VAL A 285 25.08 22.18 -12.70
CA VAL A 285 24.94 21.68 -11.32
C VAL A 285 25.64 22.63 -10.35
N TRP A 286 24.90 23.22 -9.42
CA TRP A 286 25.47 24.01 -8.34
C TRP A 286 26.08 23.14 -7.26
N LYS A 287 25.31 22.16 -6.78
CA LYS A 287 25.71 21.28 -5.69
C LYS A 287 24.95 19.96 -5.72
N MET A 288 25.65 18.90 -5.34
CA MET A 288 25.09 17.59 -5.06
C MET A 288 25.13 17.31 -3.56
N TYR A 289 24.02 16.86 -3.01
CA TYR A 289 23.90 16.34 -1.65
C TYR A 289 23.70 14.83 -1.74
N ALA A 290 24.65 14.08 -1.20
CA ALA A 290 24.62 12.63 -1.15
C ALA A 290 24.62 12.17 0.31
N ASP A 291 23.86 11.13 0.62
CA ASP A 291 23.79 10.64 1.99
C ASP A 291 25.16 10.19 2.52
N PRO A 292 25.47 10.52 3.79
CA PRO A 292 26.75 10.15 4.37
C PRO A 292 26.83 8.63 4.54
N HIS A 293 27.89 8.03 4.01
CA HIS A 293 28.14 6.60 4.17
C HIS A 293 28.20 6.21 5.67
N THR A 294 27.31 5.34 6.11
CA THR A 294 27.26 4.84 7.49
C THR A 294 28.39 3.85 7.76
N GLY A 295 29.59 4.37 8.03
CA GLY A 295 30.74 3.65 8.57
C GLY A 295 31.40 4.45 9.70
N PRO A 296 32.01 3.80 10.72
CA PRO A 296 32.49 4.50 11.91
C PRO A 296 33.61 5.50 11.57
N LYS A 297 33.46 6.73 12.07
CA LYS A 297 34.38 7.86 11.86
C LYS A 297 35.80 7.49 12.32
N ARG A 298 36.75 7.41 11.39
CA ARG A 298 38.20 7.49 11.68
C ARG A 298 38.83 8.69 10.99
N SER A 299 39.72 9.32 11.75
CA SER A 299 40.33 10.63 11.61
C SER A 299 41.10 10.91 10.31
N ALA A 300 41.05 12.18 9.90
CA ALA A 300 41.76 12.77 8.78
C ALA A 300 43.31 12.71 8.90
N ARG A 301 43.98 12.18 7.86
CA ARG A 301 45.26 12.66 7.28
C ARG A 301 45.72 11.75 6.13
N GLY A 302 46.09 12.34 4.99
CA GLY A 302 46.86 11.72 3.89
C GLY A 302 46.01 11.38 2.65
N LEU A 303 45.92 12.29 1.67
CA LEU A 303 46.69 12.31 0.40
C LEU A 303 46.04 11.42 -0.69
N ARG A 304 45.21 12.03 -1.54
CA ARG A 304 45.52 12.41 -2.94
C ARG A 304 45.89 11.20 -3.81
N ASN A 305 44.86 10.52 -4.35
CA ASN A 305 44.77 9.95 -5.71
C ASN A 305 43.65 8.89 -5.76
N GLY A 306 42.77 9.00 -6.76
CA GLY A 306 41.75 7.99 -7.09
C GLY A 306 40.34 8.32 -6.56
N LEU A 307 39.40 8.52 -7.49
CA LEU A 307 37.96 8.55 -7.25
C LEU A 307 37.47 7.14 -6.89
N THR A 308 37.78 6.71 -5.67
CA THR A 308 37.18 5.54 -5.01
C THR A 308 36.58 6.04 -3.70
N GLY A 309 35.28 6.32 -3.71
CA GLY A 309 34.55 6.83 -2.54
C GLY A 309 34.28 8.34 -2.60
N TRP A 310 33.24 8.69 -3.36
CA TRP A 310 32.29 9.78 -3.11
C TRP A 310 32.77 10.86 -2.12
N ARG A 311 33.22 12.01 -2.65
CA ARG A 311 33.35 13.25 -1.86
C ARG A 311 32.86 14.49 -2.61
N SER A 312 31.91 15.15 -1.95
CA SER A 312 31.53 16.55 -2.08
C SER A 312 32.70 17.50 -1.75
N GLY A 313 33.01 18.44 -2.65
CA GLY A 313 33.84 19.61 -2.39
C GLY A 313 32.98 20.83 -2.04
N GLY A 314 33.42 21.63 -1.06
CA GLY A 314 32.80 22.92 -0.67
C GLY A 314 33.00 24.02 -1.73
N PRO A 315 32.42 25.22 -1.49
CA PRO A 315 32.29 26.26 -2.51
C PRO A 315 33.64 26.94 -2.82
N PRO A 316 33.86 27.42 -4.05
CA PRO A 316 35.03 28.25 -4.37
C PRO A 316 34.80 29.71 -3.94
N GLU A 317 35.89 30.39 -3.60
CA GLU A 317 36.01 31.86 -3.48
C GLU A 317 35.72 32.56 -4.82
#